data_AF-A0A2N2LBK5-F1
#
_entry.id   AF-A0A2N2LBK5-F1
#
_cell.length_a   1.000
_cell.length_b   1.000
_cell.length_c   1.000
_cell.angle_alpha   90.00
_cell.angle_beta   90.00
_cell.angle_gamma   90.00
#
_symmetry.space_group_name_H-M   'P 1'
#
loop_
_entity.id
_entity.type
_entity.pdbx_description
1 polymer ?
#
loop_
_entity_poly.entity_id
_entity_poly.type
_entity_poly.pdbx_seq_one_letter_code
_entity_poly.pdbx_strand_id
1 'polypeptide(L)'
;MIRNTIVFVILCCLASLYALPPQIYDVCLVQRRDGSKYIDISYGLSDPENNPCTISMSISADNGETFTIIPHLSYVSGDIGAGIMPGPNKQILWRAGSETMPLDGNQFRVKLKADDATLPEAPPNFIEMPGRPFIMGRTIGTGDEDDYPAHLVTLSPYAICKYETTQSEWQAIMGSNPAYGYGVGPNFPVYNVSWYSILKYCNLKSISENLDPVYSINGSTNPQTWGTVPTSSNVAWKSAICNLTANGYRLPTEAEWEYAARGGTNYPDYVYSGSNVLNTVGWYVGNNTPYGVKAVGTKAPNHLGIHDMSGNLWEYCWDWFTPYPAEDQVNPLGGPTGIHRIARGGYWLNQADVCQVHHRSGYWDYTGSYWMGFRLAKSLNY
;
A
#
# COMPACT_ATOMS: atom_id res chain seq x y z
N MET A 1 60.91 -0.20 23.55
CA MET A 1 59.54 0.32 23.71
C MET A 1 59.09 0.93 22.39
N ILE A 2 58.47 0.14 21.52
CA ILE A 2 57.76 0.64 20.34
C ILE A 2 56.45 -0.15 20.31
N ARG A 3 55.34 0.58 20.44
CA ARG A 3 54.00 0.05 20.64
C ARG A 3 53.48 -0.59 19.35
N ASN A 4 52.95 -1.80 19.47
CA ASN A 4 52.11 -2.44 18.47
C ASN A 4 50.81 -1.63 18.33
N THR A 5 50.60 -1.00 17.17
CA THR A 5 49.29 -0.48 16.79
C THR A 5 48.63 -1.50 15.87
N ILE A 6 47.76 -2.32 16.43
CA ILE A 6 46.84 -3.18 15.67
C ILE A 6 45.70 -2.28 15.18
N VAL A 7 45.58 -2.11 13.87
CA VAL A 7 44.44 -1.44 13.25
C VAL A 7 43.35 -2.48 13.04
N PHE A 8 42.26 -2.41 13.82
CA PHE A 8 41.02 -3.12 13.51
C PHE A 8 40.25 -2.31 12.48
N VAL A 9 40.21 -2.78 11.23
CA VAL A 9 39.17 -2.35 10.28
C VAL A 9 37.96 -3.23 10.54
N ILE A 10 37.02 -2.74 11.36
CA ILE A 10 35.68 -3.33 11.41
C ILE A 10 34.97 -2.85 10.14
N LEU A 11 34.99 -3.71 9.13
CA LEU A 11 34.07 -3.60 8.02
C LEU A 11 32.69 -4.02 8.55
N CYS A 12 31.94 -3.07 9.12
CA CYS A 12 30.51 -3.26 9.35
C CYS A 12 29.84 -3.28 7.98
N CYS A 13 29.83 -4.45 7.32
CA CYS A 13 28.74 -4.77 6.42
C CYS A 13 27.49 -4.83 7.30
N LEU A 14 26.73 -3.73 7.32
CA LEU A 14 25.30 -3.77 7.63
C LEU A 14 24.66 -4.66 6.54
N ALA A 15 24.74 -5.97 6.73
CA ALA A 15 23.74 -6.86 6.17
C ALA A 15 22.45 -6.41 6.83
N SER A 16 21.57 -5.83 6.03
CA SER A 16 20.22 -5.48 6.46
C SER A 16 19.59 -6.73 7.05
N LEU A 17 19.27 -6.67 8.34
CA LEU A 17 18.38 -7.63 8.99
C LEU A 17 16.97 -7.40 8.42
N TYR A 18 16.73 -7.85 7.19
CA TYR A 18 15.37 -7.93 6.64
C TYR A 18 14.82 -9.33 6.92
N ALA A 19 13.68 -9.41 7.59
CA ALA A 19 12.95 -10.68 7.71
C ALA A 19 12.39 -11.04 6.32
N LEU A 20 12.85 -12.14 5.74
CA LEU A 20 12.40 -12.59 4.42
C LEU A 20 11.12 -13.42 4.58
N PRO A 21 10.08 -13.22 3.75
CA PRO A 21 8.82 -13.92 3.94
C PRO A 21 8.96 -15.43 3.73
N PRO A 22 8.12 -16.25 4.39
CA PRO A 22 8.13 -17.70 4.23
C PRO A 22 7.73 -18.08 2.81
N GLN A 23 8.34 -19.15 2.30
CA GLN A 23 8.08 -19.69 0.97
C GLN A 23 7.54 -21.11 1.04
N ILE A 24 6.54 -21.37 0.20
CA ILE A 24 6.03 -22.69 -0.09
C ILE A 24 6.64 -23.16 -1.41
N TYR A 25 7.20 -24.37 -1.43
CA TYR A 25 7.83 -24.97 -2.61
C TYR A 25 7.42 -26.45 -2.77
N ASP A 26 7.78 -27.07 -3.89
CA ASP A 26 7.52 -28.48 -4.20
C ASP A 26 6.08 -28.95 -3.93
N VAL A 27 5.11 -28.10 -4.28
CA VAL A 27 3.69 -28.40 -4.08
C VAL A 27 3.24 -29.50 -5.03
N CYS A 28 2.71 -30.58 -4.48
CA CYS A 28 2.09 -31.67 -5.24
C CYS A 28 0.66 -31.90 -4.71
N LEU A 29 -0.28 -32.10 -5.64
CA LEU A 29 -1.65 -32.44 -5.31
C LEU A 29 -2.03 -33.73 -6.03
N VAL A 30 -2.52 -34.71 -5.27
CA VAL A 30 -2.94 -36.00 -5.81
C VAL A 30 -4.35 -36.30 -5.32
N GLN A 31 -5.30 -36.35 -6.25
CA GLN A 31 -6.62 -36.88 -5.96
C GLN A 31 -6.56 -38.41 -5.91
N ARG A 32 -7.07 -39.00 -4.82
CA ARG A 32 -7.15 -40.45 -4.66
C ARG A 32 -8.12 -41.06 -5.66
N ARG A 33 -7.75 -42.23 -6.19
CA ARG A 33 -8.52 -43.00 -7.18
C ARG A 33 -9.38 -44.11 -6.56
N ASP A 34 -9.47 -44.15 -5.24
CA ASP A 34 -10.24 -45.14 -4.47
C ASP A 34 -11.74 -44.80 -4.34
N GLY A 35 -12.20 -43.75 -5.02
CA GLY A 35 -13.58 -43.27 -4.98
C GLY A 35 -13.89 -42.32 -3.81
N SER A 36 -12.95 -42.09 -2.88
CA SER A 36 -13.14 -41.17 -1.75
C SER A 36 -13.22 -39.70 -2.16
N LYS A 37 -12.71 -39.36 -3.35
CA LYS A 37 -12.44 -37.99 -3.81
C LYS A 37 -11.55 -37.18 -2.85
N TYR A 38 -10.75 -37.85 -2.01
CA TYR A 38 -9.80 -37.17 -1.14
C TYR A 38 -8.63 -36.65 -1.97
N ILE A 39 -8.05 -35.54 -1.51
CA ILE A 39 -6.90 -34.91 -2.14
C ILE A 39 -5.78 -34.88 -1.10
N ASP A 40 -4.68 -35.56 -1.41
CA ASP A 40 -3.43 -35.50 -0.67
C ASP A 40 -2.59 -34.36 -1.25
N ILE A 41 -2.21 -33.42 -0.40
CA ILE A 41 -1.40 -32.26 -0.77
C ILE A 41 -0.09 -32.34 0.00
N SER A 42 1.02 -32.35 -0.72
CA SER A 42 2.34 -32.25 -0.12
C SER A 42 3.03 -30.95 -0.50
N TYR A 43 3.82 -30.38 0.40
CA TYR A 43 4.62 -29.19 0.11
C TYR A 43 5.87 -29.12 0.99
N GLY A 44 6.83 -28.31 0.57
CA GLY A 44 7.93 -27.84 1.41
C GLY A 44 7.64 -26.43 1.93
N LEU A 45 8.08 -26.15 3.15
CA LEU A 45 8.01 -24.83 3.77
C LEU A 45 9.43 -24.37 4.11
N SER A 46 9.79 -23.16 3.75
CA SER A 46 11.05 -22.52 4.17
C SER A 46 10.77 -21.15 4.73
N ASP A 47 11.47 -20.81 5.80
CA ASP A 47 11.47 -19.49 6.42
C ASP A 47 12.91 -19.18 6.82
N PRO A 48 13.51 -18.07 6.36
CA PRO A 48 14.93 -17.76 6.63
C PRO A 48 15.26 -17.56 8.11
N GLU A 49 14.28 -17.11 8.90
CA GLU A 49 14.38 -16.91 10.35
C GLU A 49 14.00 -18.17 11.14
N ASN A 50 13.49 -19.19 10.44
CA ASN A 50 13.03 -20.45 10.97
C ASN A 50 11.87 -20.30 11.98
N ASN A 51 10.99 -19.32 11.73
CA ASN A 51 9.80 -19.03 12.53
C ASN A 51 8.64 -20.00 12.22
N PRO A 52 7.78 -20.30 13.21
CA PRO A 52 6.54 -21.04 12.97
C PRO A 52 5.58 -20.23 12.08
N CYS A 53 5.07 -20.85 11.02
CA CYS A 53 4.14 -20.24 10.08
C CYS A 53 2.69 -20.68 10.30
N THR A 54 1.76 -19.85 9.84
CA THR A 54 0.35 -20.16 9.63
C THR A 54 0.13 -20.50 8.17
N ILE A 55 -0.37 -21.70 7.91
CA ILE A 55 -0.64 -22.21 6.57
C ILE A 55 -2.13 -22.11 6.28
N SER A 56 -2.50 -21.41 5.21
CA SER A 56 -3.88 -21.26 4.76
C SER A 56 -4.05 -21.79 3.34
N MET A 57 -5.27 -22.24 3.03
CA MET A 57 -5.63 -22.85 1.76
C MET A 57 -6.86 -22.16 1.17
N SER A 58 -6.79 -21.84 -0.11
CA SER A 58 -7.90 -21.29 -0.89
C SER A 58 -8.03 -22.02 -2.23
N ILE A 59 -9.24 -22.03 -2.77
CA ILE A 59 -9.62 -22.77 -3.98
C ILE A 59 -10.14 -21.78 -5.03
N SER A 60 -9.70 -21.99 -6.26
CA SER A 60 -10.21 -21.33 -7.46
C SER A 60 -11.21 -22.25 -8.16
N ALA A 61 -12.29 -21.68 -8.69
CA ALA A 61 -13.26 -22.36 -9.56
C ALA A 61 -13.17 -21.91 -11.03
N ASP A 62 -12.23 -21.02 -11.35
CA ASP A 62 -12.08 -20.32 -12.63
C ASP A 62 -10.67 -20.52 -13.22
N ASN A 63 -10.16 -21.75 -13.12
CA ASN A 63 -8.87 -22.16 -13.70
C ASN A 63 -7.65 -21.40 -13.15
N GLY A 64 -7.76 -20.86 -11.95
CA GLY A 64 -6.70 -20.14 -11.23
C GLY A 64 -6.76 -18.61 -11.36
N GLU A 65 -7.81 -18.04 -11.96
CA GLU A 65 -7.95 -16.58 -12.08
C GLU A 65 -8.24 -15.92 -10.72
N THR A 66 -9.12 -16.51 -9.89
CA THR A 66 -9.42 -16.05 -8.54
C THR A 66 -9.47 -17.19 -7.53
N PHE A 67 -9.05 -16.95 -6.29
CA PHE A 67 -9.01 -17.95 -5.21
C PHE A 67 -9.90 -17.52 -4.04
N THR A 68 -11.22 -17.61 -4.21
CA THR A 68 -12.22 -17.07 -3.29
C THR A 68 -12.89 -18.12 -2.39
N ILE A 69 -12.75 -19.40 -2.72
CA ILE A 69 -13.40 -20.48 -1.99
C ILE A 69 -12.49 -20.95 -0.86
N ILE A 70 -13.00 -20.94 0.38
CA ILE A 70 -12.29 -21.46 1.56
C ILE A 70 -12.93 -22.80 1.96
N PRO A 71 -12.17 -23.91 1.96
CA PRO A 71 -12.70 -25.21 2.36
C PRO A 71 -13.06 -25.22 3.84
N HIS A 72 -14.07 -26.01 4.19
CA HIS A 72 -14.56 -26.03 5.56
C HIS A 72 -13.55 -26.77 6.46
N LEU A 73 -13.19 -26.17 7.61
CA LEU A 73 -12.11 -26.67 8.48
C LEU A 73 -12.31 -28.12 8.94
N SER A 74 -13.56 -28.59 9.11
CA SER A 74 -13.85 -29.98 9.46
C SER A 74 -13.40 -31.03 8.42
N TYR A 75 -13.10 -30.61 7.18
CA TYR A 75 -12.72 -31.48 6.07
C TYR A 75 -11.25 -31.35 5.67
N VAL A 76 -10.49 -30.51 6.36
CA VAL A 76 -9.06 -30.31 6.11
C VAL A 76 -8.27 -30.63 7.37
N SER A 77 -7.16 -31.35 7.22
CA SER A 77 -6.33 -31.78 8.35
C SER A 77 -4.87 -31.95 7.94
N GLY A 78 -3.96 -32.03 8.92
CA GLY A 78 -2.52 -32.17 8.69
C GLY A 78 -1.77 -30.87 9.00
N ASP A 79 -0.71 -30.59 8.24
CA ASP A 79 0.12 -29.40 8.35
C ASP A 79 -0.59 -28.17 7.73
N ILE A 80 -1.69 -27.75 8.36
CA ILE A 80 -2.48 -26.55 8.01
C ILE A 80 -2.88 -25.81 9.28
N GLY A 81 -3.04 -24.48 9.20
CA GLY A 81 -3.29 -23.62 10.36
C GLY A 81 -1.98 -23.11 10.99
N ALA A 82 -2.06 -22.64 12.23
CA ALA A 82 -0.95 -21.98 12.91
C ALA A 82 0.11 -22.97 13.44
N GLY A 83 1.35 -22.50 13.60
CA GLY A 83 2.41 -23.22 14.32
C GLY A 83 3.21 -24.22 13.48
N ILE A 84 3.14 -24.14 12.16
CA ILE A 84 3.83 -25.07 11.26
C ILE A 84 5.29 -24.63 11.09
N MET A 85 6.22 -25.42 11.61
CA MET A 85 7.64 -25.15 11.47
C MET A 85 8.14 -25.40 10.03
N PRO A 86 9.09 -24.60 9.52
CA PRO A 86 9.76 -24.85 8.24
C PRO A 86 10.34 -26.26 8.14
N GLY A 87 10.38 -26.76 6.91
CA GLY A 87 10.90 -28.07 6.57
C GLY A 87 10.20 -28.69 5.37
N PRO A 88 10.81 -29.72 4.77
CA PRO A 88 10.21 -30.45 3.65
C PRO A 88 9.07 -31.37 4.12
N ASN A 89 8.34 -31.93 3.16
CA ASN A 89 7.38 -33.04 3.33
C ASN A 89 6.16 -32.74 4.22
N LYS A 90 5.70 -31.49 4.27
CA LYS A 90 4.42 -31.16 4.90
C LYS A 90 3.27 -31.81 4.16
N GLN A 91 2.23 -32.24 4.89
CA GLN A 91 1.11 -32.99 4.34
C GLN A 91 -0.23 -32.39 4.79
N ILE A 92 -1.11 -32.12 3.84
CA ILE A 92 -2.51 -31.76 4.08
C ILE A 92 -3.39 -32.82 3.44
N LEU A 93 -4.31 -33.36 4.23
CA LEU A 93 -5.40 -34.20 3.73
C LEU A 93 -6.65 -33.35 3.63
N TRP A 94 -7.18 -33.23 2.41
CA TRP A 94 -8.45 -32.56 2.14
C TRP A 94 -9.50 -33.55 1.66
N ARG A 95 -10.60 -33.65 2.41
CA ARG A 95 -11.76 -34.50 2.10
C ARG A 95 -12.73 -33.79 1.17
N ALA A 96 -12.26 -33.40 -0.02
CA ALA A 96 -13.02 -32.57 -0.97
C ALA A 96 -14.40 -33.14 -1.33
N GLY A 97 -14.53 -34.47 -1.45
CA GLY A 97 -15.84 -35.10 -1.73
C GLY A 97 -16.86 -35.04 -0.58
N SER A 98 -16.46 -34.60 0.61
CA SER A 98 -17.35 -34.40 1.77
C SER A 98 -17.75 -32.94 1.96
N GLU A 99 -17.24 -32.03 1.11
CA GLU A 99 -17.65 -30.63 1.10
C GLU A 99 -19.11 -30.52 0.63
N THR A 100 -19.84 -29.53 1.18
CA THR A 100 -21.22 -29.24 0.76
C THR A 100 -21.29 -28.43 -0.54
N MET A 101 -20.15 -27.88 -0.97
CA MET A 101 -19.99 -27.15 -2.21
C MET A 101 -19.63 -28.09 -3.37
N PRO A 102 -20.22 -27.90 -4.57
CA PRO A 102 -19.98 -28.77 -5.71
C PRO A 102 -18.59 -28.48 -6.32
N LEU A 103 -17.61 -29.30 -5.97
CA LEU A 103 -16.21 -29.21 -6.45
C LEU A 103 -15.91 -30.30 -7.48
N ASP A 104 -16.69 -30.35 -8.55
CA ASP A 104 -16.53 -31.32 -9.64
C ASP A 104 -16.09 -30.62 -10.94
N GLY A 105 -14.96 -31.06 -11.52
CA GLY A 105 -14.41 -30.53 -12.77
C GLY A 105 -12.90 -30.29 -12.74
N ASN A 106 -12.32 -29.95 -13.89
CA ASN A 106 -10.87 -29.75 -14.05
C ASN A 106 -10.43 -28.27 -13.95
N GLN A 107 -11.38 -27.36 -13.75
CA GLN A 107 -11.16 -25.92 -13.60
C GLN A 107 -10.67 -25.54 -12.19
N PHE A 108 -10.74 -26.45 -11.22
CA PHE A 108 -10.36 -26.10 -9.86
C PHE A 108 -8.84 -26.02 -9.68
N ARG A 109 -8.37 -25.03 -8.93
CA ARG A 109 -6.96 -24.90 -8.50
C ARG A 109 -6.90 -24.66 -7.00
N VAL A 110 -5.81 -25.07 -6.37
CA VAL A 110 -5.56 -24.84 -4.94
C VAL A 110 -4.37 -23.91 -4.80
N LYS A 111 -4.48 -22.91 -3.91
CA LYS A 111 -3.39 -22.02 -3.51
C LYS A 111 -3.14 -22.22 -2.02
N LEU A 112 -1.90 -22.53 -1.67
CA LEU A 112 -1.42 -22.49 -0.30
C LEU A 112 -0.72 -21.15 -0.06
N LYS A 113 -0.88 -20.58 1.14
CA LYS A 113 -0.16 -19.39 1.61
C LYS A 113 0.46 -19.71 2.98
N ALA A 114 1.71 -19.32 3.18
CA ALA A 114 2.38 -19.31 4.48
C ALA A 114 2.47 -17.88 5.02
N ASP A 115 2.35 -17.74 6.33
CA ASP A 115 2.37 -16.47 7.05
C ASP A 115 3.03 -16.66 8.43
N ASP A 116 4.22 -16.15 8.64
CA ASP A 116 5.05 -16.30 9.84
C ASP A 116 4.72 -15.28 10.94
N ALA A 117 3.73 -14.40 10.73
CA ALA A 117 3.30 -13.34 11.65
C ALA A 117 4.40 -12.31 12.02
N THR A 118 5.67 -12.57 11.71
CA THR A 118 6.66 -11.56 11.41
C THR A 118 6.28 -10.96 10.06
N LEU A 119 5.61 -9.81 10.13
CA LEU A 119 5.21 -9.06 8.94
C LEU A 119 6.37 -9.03 7.94
N PRO A 120 6.14 -9.23 6.63
CA PRO A 120 7.18 -8.96 5.66
C PRO A 120 7.60 -7.52 5.92
N GLU A 121 8.83 -7.32 6.38
CA GLU A 121 9.33 -5.99 6.68
C GLU A 121 8.99 -5.14 5.47
N ALA A 122 8.22 -4.07 5.72
CA ALA A 122 7.66 -3.29 4.64
C ALA A 122 8.79 -3.02 3.63
N PRO A 123 8.57 -3.19 2.31
CA PRO A 123 9.64 -3.07 1.31
C PRO A 123 10.45 -1.82 1.64
N PRO A 124 11.77 -1.73 1.42
CA PRO A 124 12.65 -0.71 2.03
C PRO A 124 12.19 0.76 1.94
N ASN A 125 11.22 1.06 1.08
CA ASN A 125 10.51 2.32 0.92
C ASN A 125 9.17 2.46 1.67
N PHE A 126 8.70 1.51 2.47
CA PHE A 126 7.45 1.58 3.24
C PHE A 126 7.73 1.70 4.74
N ILE A 127 6.79 2.30 5.45
CA ILE A 127 6.73 2.38 6.90
C ILE A 127 5.43 1.68 7.33
N GLU A 128 5.55 0.76 8.28
CA GLU A 128 4.37 0.22 8.97
C GLU A 128 3.85 1.21 9.99
N MET A 129 2.57 1.51 9.85
CA MET A 129 1.83 2.41 10.70
C MET A 129 1.00 1.54 11.65
N PRO A 130 1.20 1.62 12.97
CA PRO A 130 0.56 0.70 13.91
C PRO A 130 -0.97 0.86 14.00
N GLY A 131 -1.57 1.86 13.34
CA GLY A 131 -3.00 2.11 13.37
C GLY A 131 -3.51 2.46 14.76
N ARG A 132 -3.76 3.74 15.03
CA ARG A 132 -4.23 4.19 16.35
C ARG A 132 -5.26 5.31 16.21
N PRO A 133 -6.03 5.59 17.27
CA PRO A 133 -6.83 6.80 17.34
C PRO A 133 -5.93 8.04 17.22
N PHE A 134 -6.33 9.00 16.39
CA PHE A 134 -5.74 10.32 16.30
C PHE A 134 -6.83 11.36 15.98
N ILE A 135 -6.53 12.63 16.25
CA ILE A 135 -7.39 13.74 15.86
C ILE A 135 -7.02 14.15 14.44
N MET A 136 -7.95 13.93 13.51
CA MET A 136 -7.88 14.34 12.12
C MET A 136 -8.50 15.73 11.95
N GLY A 137 -7.99 16.52 11.00
CA GLY A 137 -8.46 17.87 10.73
C GLY A 137 -7.69 18.94 11.51
N ARG A 138 -8.09 20.20 11.35
CA ARG A 138 -7.30 21.34 11.83
C ARG A 138 -7.31 21.49 13.36
N THR A 139 -6.22 21.09 14.00
CA THR A 139 -5.95 21.24 15.45
C THR A 139 -5.11 22.47 15.79
N ILE A 140 -4.21 22.86 14.89
CA ILE A 140 -3.33 24.04 14.97
C ILE A 140 -3.17 24.64 13.57
N GLY A 141 -2.50 25.80 13.47
CA GLY A 141 -2.19 26.42 12.19
C GLY A 141 -3.35 27.23 11.60
N THR A 142 -3.29 27.48 10.30
CA THR A 142 -4.29 28.27 9.55
C THR A 142 -4.90 27.42 8.45
N GLY A 143 -6.14 27.67 8.05
CA GLY A 143 -6.75 26.91 6.98
C GLY A 143 -8.20 27.30 6.76
N ASP A 144 -8.83 26.59 5.85
CA ASP A 144 -10.19 26.87 5.40
C ASP A 144 -11.24 26.13 6.25
N GLU A 145 -12.51 26.35 5.95
CA GLU A 145 -13.63 25.70 6.65
C GLU A 145 -13.68 24.19 6.37
N ASP A 146 -13.19 23.74 5.21
CA ASP A 146 -13.19 22.32 4.81
C ASP A 146 -12.22 21.44 5.62
N ASP A 147 -11.28 22.06 6.35
CA ASP A 147 -10.36 21.39 7.26
C ASP A 147 -10.99 21.11 8.65
N TYR A 148 -12.26 21.49 8.84
CA TYR A 148 -13.05 21.28 10.06
C TYR A 148 -14.23 20.30 9.85
N PRO A 149 -14.77 19.73 10.96
CA PRO A 149 -14.23 19.82 12.32
C PRO A 149 -13.00 18.93 12.52
N ALA A 150 -12.19 19.27 13.53
CA ALA A 150 -11.25 18.31 14.08
C ALA A 150 -12.03 17.21 14.80
N HIS A 151 -11.78 15.95 14.47
CA HIS A 151 -12.58 14.81 14.94
C HIS A 151 -11.69 13.58 15.16
N LEU A 152 -12.17 12.63 15.97
CA LEU A 152 -11.41 11.41 16.27
C LEU A 152 -11.54 10.42 15.11
N VAL A 153 -10.39 9.90 14.65
CA VAL A 153 -10.33 8.81 13.68
C VAL A 153 -9.48 7.68 14.25
N THR A 154 -10.02 6.46 14.23
CA THR A 154 -9.27 5.24 14.57
C THR A 154 -8.92 4.49 13.31
N LEU A 155 -7.62 4.25 13.10
CA LEU A 155 -7.12 3.48 11.97
C LEU A 155 -6.67 2.08 12.40
N SER A 156 -6.90 1.10 11.55
CA SER A 156 -6.21 -0.19 11.58
C SER A 156 -4.75 -0.01 11.11
N PRO A 157 -3.85 -0.96 11.42
CA PRO A 157 -2.50 -0.87 10.92
C PRO A 157 -2.45 -1.00 9.39
N TYR A 158 -1.54 -0.29 8.77
CA TYR A 158 -1.33 -0.25 7.32
C TYR A 158 0.14 0.08 7.04
N ALA A 159 0.59 -0.04 5.80
CA ALA A 159 1.92 0.44 5.39
C ALA A 159 1.79 1.59 4.40
N ILE A 160 2.69 2.57 4.46
CA ILE A 160 2.74 3.71 3.53
C ILE A 160 4.16 3.99 3.06
N CYS A 161 4.31 4.41 1.81
CA CYS A 161 5.61 4.76 1.25
C CYS A 161 6.23 5.99 1.97
N LYS A 162 7.53 5.88 2.26
CA LYS A 162 8.43 6.94 2.73
C LYS A 162 8.45 8.14 1.79
N TYR A 163 8.32 7.88 0.49
CA TYR A 163 8.41 8.87 -0.58
C TYR A 163 7.16 8.88 -1.45
N GLU A 164 6.92 10.01 -2.12
CA GLU A 164 6.10 10.07 -3.32
C GLU A 164 6.62 9.04 -4.36
N THR A 165 5.72 8.46 -5.15
CA THR A 165 6.09 7.47 -6.18
C THR A 165 6.98 8.13 -7.22
N THR A 166 8.14 7.55 -7.48
CA THR A 166 9.12 8.13 -8.40
C THR A 166 8.78 7.89 -9.87
N GLN A 167 9.33 8.72 -10.75
CA GLN A 167 9.21 8.57 -12.20
C GLN A 167 9.78 7.25 -12.69
N SER A 168 10.85 6.73 -12.06
CA SER A 168 11.43 5.42 -12.43
C SER A 168 10.52 4.26 -12.04
N GLU A 169 9.94 4.27 -10.84
CA GLU A 169 8.97 3.27 -10.39
C GLU A 169 7.73 3.27 -11.28
N TRP A 170 7.19 4.46 -11.59
CA TRP A 170 6.07 4.61 -12.51
C TRP A 170 6.40 4.04 -13.89
N GLN A 171 7.51 4.45 -14.49
CA GLN A 171 7.90 4.04 -15.84
C GLN A 171 8.15 2.53 -15.93
N ALA A 172 8.69 1.90 -14.89
CA ALA A 172 8.91 0.45 -14.85
C ALA A 172 7.60 -0.35 -14.98
N ILE A 173 6.50 0.16 -14.43
CA ILE A 173 5.19 -0.51 -14.45
C ILE A 173 4.32 -0.07 -15.63
N MET A 174 4.31 1.24 -15.93
CA MET A 174 3.42 1.85 -16.95
C MET A 174 4.07 1.94 -18.33
N GLY A 175 5.37 1.61 -18.45
CA GLY A 175 6.12 1.61 -19.70
C GLY A 175 6.46 3.00 -20.27
N SER A 176 6.00 4.07 -19.64
CA SER A 176 6.24 5.46 -20.07
C SER A 176 6.24 6.42 -18.87
N ASN A 177 6.95 7.54 -19.01
CA ASN A 177 7.00 8.60 -18.00
C ASN A 177 6.20 9.83 -18.50
N PRO A 178 5.09 10.21 -17.84
CA PRO A 178 4.29 11.38 -18.24
C PRO A 178 4.87 12.72 -17.78
N ALA A 179 5.89 12.72 -16.92
CA ALA A 179 6.51 13.94 -16.40
C ALA A 179 7.40 14.63 -17.46
N TYR A 180 7.21 15.94 -17.62
CA TYR A 180 8.06 16.79 -18.49
C TYR A 180 8.14 18.24 -17.97
N GLY A 181 9.29 18.90 -18.17
CA GLY A 181 9.46 20.36 -17.95
C GLY A 181 9.86 20.81 -16.54
N TYR A 182 9.23 20.31 -15.48
CA TYR A 182 9.36 20.82 -14.10
C TYR A 182 10.17 19.92 -13.16
N GLY A 183 11.05 19.09 -13.70
CA GLY A 183 11.85 18.13 -12.93
C GLY A 183 11.69 16.72 -13.48
N VAL A 184 12.69 16.25 -14.22
CA VAL A 184 12.66 14.95 -14.88
C VAL A 184 13.90 14.17 -14.46
N GLY A 185 13.68 12.97 -13.95
CA GLY A 185 14.76 12.10 -13.50
C GLY A 185 14.24 10.94 -12.65
N PRO A 186 15.05 9.88 -12.47
CA PRO A 186 14.58 8.63 -11.87
C PRO A 186 14.08 8.77 -10.43
N ASN A 187 14.62 9.73 -9.68
CA ASN A 187 14.31 9.96 -8.26
C ASN A 187 13.36 11.16 -8.04
N PHE A 188 12.88 11.79 -9.11
CA PHE A 188 11.83 12.79 -9.00
C PHE A 188 10.49 12.08 -8.87
N PRO A 189 9.54 12.60 -8.08
CA PRO A 189 8.21 12.04 -8.04
C PRO A 189 7.53 12.21 -9.40
N VAL A 190 6.69 11.24 -9.75
CA VAL A 190 5.91 11.28 -10.97
C VAL A 190 4.78 12.30 -10.84
N TYR A 191 4.59 13.09 -11.90
CA TYR A 191 3.47 14.02 -12.03
C TYR A 191 2.85 13.91 -13.42
N ASN A 192 1.80 14.69 -13.71
CA ASN A 192 0.94 14.49 -14.89
C ASN A 192 0.22 13.14 -14.87
N VAL A 193 -0.06 12.62 -13.68
CA VAL A 193 -0.83 11.40 -13.47
C VAL A 193 -2.23 11.74 -12.96
N SER A 194 -3.25 11.08 -13.50
CA SER A 194 -4.62 11.19 -13.01
C SER A 194 -4.90 10.13 -11.95
N TRP A 195 -5.90 10.36 -11.09
CA TRP A 195 -6.37 9.38 -10.13
C TRP A 195 -6.72 8.03 -10.79
N TYR A 196 -7.37 8.06 -11.96
CA TYR A 196 -7.60 6.85 -12.77
C TYR A 196 -6.31 6.14 -13.16
N SER A 197 -5.32 6.85 -13.69
CA SER A 197 -4.04 6.24 -14.08
C SER A 197 -3.30 5.61 -12.90
N ILE A 198 -3.46 6.18 -11.71
CA ILE A 198 -2.86 5.67 -10.47
C ILE A 198 -3.51 4.35 -10.06
N LEU A 199 -4.84 4.19 -10.17
CA LEU A 199 -5.48 2.90 -9.89
C LEU A 199 -4.91 1.78 -10.75
N LYS A 200 -4.71 2.08 -12.06
CA LYS A 200 -4.11 1.14 -13.01
C LYS A 200 -2.68 0.80 -12.62
N TYR A 201 -1.86 1.80 -12.27
CA TYR A 201 -0.51 1.59 -11.77
C TYR A 201 -0.49 0.69 -10.53
N CYS A 202 -1.31 0.98 -9.52
CA CYS A 202 -1.38 0.22 -8.27
C CYS A 202 -1.67 -1.27 -8.52
N ASN A 203 -2.67 -1.59 -9.34
CA ASN A 203 -3.00 -2.97 -9.64
C ASN A 203 -1.93 -3.66 -10.52
N LEU A 204 -1.38 -2.97 -11.53
CA LEU A 204 -0.30 -3.54 -12.35
C LEU A 204 0.94 -3.85 -11.50
N LYS A 205 1.33 -2.93 -10.61
CA LYS A 205 2.43 -3.13 -9.67
C LYS A 205 2.16 -4.31 -8.74
N SER A 206 0.93 -4.42 -8.22
CA SER A 206 0.52 -5.54 -7.36
C SER A 206 0.70 -6.87 -8.08
N ILE A 207 0.19 -6.99 -9.31
CA ILE A 207 0.31 -8.21 -10.14
C ILE A 207 1.79 -8.53 -10.42
N SER A 208 2.60 -7.52 -10.75
CA SER A 208 4.04 -7.73 -11.05
C SER A 208 4.84 -8.30 -9.87
N GLU A 209 4.32 -8.13 -8.66
CA GLU A 209 4.93 -8.60 -7.42
C GLU A 209 4.13 -9.75 -6.78
N ASN A 210 3.23 -10.40 -7.53
CA ASN A 210 2.38 -11.50 -7.07
C ASN A 210 1.50 -11.16 -5.84
N LEU A 211 1.07 -9.91 -5.73
CA LEU A 211 0.12 -9.43 -4.73
C LEU A 211 -1.30 -9.40 -5.29
N ASP A 212 -2.29 -9.58 -4.41
CA ASP A 212 -3.70 -9.52 -4.77
C ASP A 212 -4.09 -8.05 -5.05
N PRO A 213 -4.60 -7.71 -6.25
CA PRO A 213 -4.87 -6.32 -6.60
C PRO A 213 -6.02 -5.73 -5.78
N VAL A 214 -5.93 -4.44 -5.45
CA VAL A 214 -6.88 -3.77 -4.57
C VAL A 214 -8.12 -3.26 -5.32
N TYR A 215 -7.94 -2.72 -6.52
CA TYR A 215 -9.02 -2.04 -7.22
C TYR A 215 -9.79 -2.94 -8.17
N SER A 216 -11.11 -2.77 -8.25
CA SER A 216 -11.94 -3.40 -9.27
C SER A 216 -12.74 -2.36 -10.05
N ILE A 217 -12.71 -2.45 -11.38
CA ILE A 217 -13.48 -1.60 -12.29
C ILE A 217 -14.33 -2.51 -13.17
N ASN A 218 -15.65 -2.28 -13.17
CA ASN A 218 -16.63 -3.16 -13.82
C ASN A 218 -16.48 -4.64 -13.44
N GLY A 219 -16.14 -4.91 -12.17
CA GLY A 219 -16.00 -6.27 -11.64
C GLY A 219 -14.67 -6.96 -11.92
N SER A 220 -13.75 -6.35 -12.68
CA SER A 220 -12.42 -6.91 -12.93
C SER A 220 -11.35 -6.22 -12.10
N THR A 221 -10.45 -7.00 -11.50
CA THR A 221 -9.21 -6.50 -10.87
C THR A 221 -8.02 -6.45 -11.83
N ASN A 222 -8.14 -7.01 -13.04
CA ASN A 222 -7.08 -7.04 -14.04
C ASN A 222 -7.09 -5.76 -14.89
N PRO A 223 -6.06 -4.88 -14.80
CA PRO A 223 -6.04 -3.63 -15.54
C PRO A 223 -5.92 -3.77 -17.06
N GLN A 224 -5.60 -4.96 -17.57
CA GLN A 224 -5.61 -5.23 -19.01
C GLN A 224 -7.03 -5.22 -19.58
N THR A 225 -8.05 -5.53 -18.77
CA THR A 225 -9.45 -5.58 -19.20
C THR A 225 -10.19 -4.25 -19.03
N TRP A 226 -9.56 -3.24 -18.41
CA TRP A 226 -10.18 -1.93 -18.15
C TRP A 226 -10.14 -0.99 -19.36
N GLY A 227 -9.36 -1.34 -20.39
CA GLY A 227 -9.14 -0.51 -21.56
C GLY A 227 -8.22 0.69 -21.31
N THR A 228 -8.40 1.73 -22.11
CA THR A 228 -7.64 2.98 -22.02
C THR A 228 -8.08 3.81 -20.82
N VAL A 229 -7.12 4.38 -20.10
CA VAL A 229 -7.40 5.30 -18.98
C VAL A 229 -8.16 6.52 -19.52
N PRO A 230 -9.36 6.84 -19.00
CA PRO A 230 -10.14 7.98 -19.47
C PRO A 230 -9.44 9.31 -19.17
N THR A 231 -9.61 10.28 -20.08
CA THR A 231 -9.16 11.67 -19.93
C THR A 231 -10.32 12.64 -19.68
N SER A 232 -11.51 12.10 -19.38
CA SER A 232 -12.73 12.81 -19.01
C SER A 232 -13.50 11.97 -18.00
N SER A 233 -14.52 12.56 -17.36
CA SER A 233 -15.38 11.88 -16.39
C SER A 233 -15.91 10.55 -16.93
N ASN A 234 -15.72 9.46 -16.20
CA ASN A 234 -16.13 8.13 -16.63
C ASN A 234 -16.80 7.35 -15.49
N VAL A 235 -18.06 6.97 -15.68
CA VAL A 235 -18.89 6.33 -14.64
C VAL A 235 -18.28 5.03 -14.10
N ALA A 236 -17.67 4.20 -14.95
CA ALA A 236 -17.07 2.94 -14.52
C ALA A 236 -15.86 3.17 -13.61
N TRP A 237 -14.99 4.11 -13.98
CA TRP A 237 -13.78 4.43 -13.21
C TRP A 237 -14.10 5.20 -11.92
N LYS A 238 -15.14 6.06 -11.94
CA LYS A 238 -15.67 6.72 -10.73
C LYS A 238 -16.17 5.71 -9.70
N SER A 239 -16.81 4.65 -10.18
CA SER A 239 -17.39 3.57 -9.36
C SER A 239 -16.40 2.44 -9.07
N ALA A 240 -15.09 2.69 -9.17
CA ALA A 240 -14.07 1.72 -8.78
C ALA A 240 -14.28 1.28 -7.32
N ILE A 241 -14.11 -0.01 -7.06
CA ILE A 241 -14.22 -0.60 -5.72
C ILE A 241 -12.80 -0.80 -5.19
N CYS A 242 -12.56 -0.40 -3.94
CA CYS A 242 -11.30 -0.64 -3.22
C CYS A 242 -11.49 -1.80 -2.24
N ASN A 243 -10.82 -2.93 -2.46
CA ASN A 243 -10.82 -4.05 -1.53
C ASN A 243 -9.67 -3.93 -0.53
N LEU A 244 -9.96 -3.39 0.65
CA LEU A 244 -8.95 -3.21 1.71
C LEU A 244 -8.50 -4.51 2.37
N THR A 245 -9.11 -5.66 2.05
CA THR A 245 -8.63 -6.98 2.49
C THR A 245 -7.56 -7.56 1.55
N ALA A 246 -7.32 -6.93 0.40
CA ALA A 246 -6.24 -7.34 -0.49
C ALA A 246 -4.89 -6.80 0.00
N ASN A 247 -3.81 -7.55 -0.25
CA ASN A 247 -2.45 -7.19 0.17
C ASN A 247 -1.66 -6.38 -0.89
N GLY A 248 -2.32 -5.97 -1.97
CA GLY A 248 -1.75 -5.17 -3.04
C GLY A 248 -1.56 -3.69 -2.67
N TYR A 249 -1.02 -2.96 -3.65
CA TYR A 249 -0.80 -1.53 -3.57
C TYR A 249 -2.09 -0.75 -3.82
N ARG A 250 -2.20 0.40 -3.14
CA ARG A 250 -3.31 1.34 -3.28
C ARG A 250 -2.85 2.76 -2.96
N LEU A 251 -3.71 3.73 -3.25
CA LEU A 251 -3.65 5.04 -2.62
C LEU A 251 -3.92 4.91 -1.11
N PRO A 252 -3.31 5.77 -0.27
CA PRO A 252 -3.76 5.92 1.11
C PRO A 252 -5.18 6.46 1.13
N THR A 253 -5.94 6.14 2.17
CA THR A 253 -7.09 6.97 2.53
C THR A 253 -6.57 8.32 2.99
N GLU A 254 -7.42 9.34 2.96
CA GLU A 254 -7.03 10.65 3.46
C GLU A 254 -6.65 10.61 4.95
N ALA A 255 -7.39 9.85 5.75
CA ALA A 255 -7.10 9.69 7.17
C ALA A 255 -5.75 9.00 7.39
N GLU A 256 -5.45 7.96 6.62
CA GLU A 256 -4.12 7.33 6.63
C GLU A 256 -3.04 8.34 6.26
N TRP A 257 -3.24 9.12 5.19
CA TRP A 257 -2.28 10.12 4.77
C TRP A 257 -2.02 11.16 5.87
N GLU A 258 -3.07 11.72 6.50
CA GLU A 258 -2.90 12.71 7.56
C GLU A 258 -2.24 12.12 8.81
N TYR A 259 -2.63 10.90 9.20
CA TYR A 259 -1.99 10.20 10.30
C TYR A 259 -0.48 10.04 10.05
N ALA A 260 -0.09 9.60 8.86
CA ALA A 260 1.31 9.51 8.45
C ALA A 260 2.00 10.87 8.42
N ALA A 261 1.33 11.93 7.94
CA ALA A 261 1.88 13.28 7.87
C ALA A 261 2.18 13.85 9.27
N ARG A 262 1.36 13.54 10.26
CA ARG A 262 1.59 13.91 11.66
C ARG A 262 2.60 13.02 12.38
N GLY A 263 3.10 11.98 11.70
CA GLY A 263 4.04 11.01 12.25
C GLY A 263 3.37 9.95 13.12
N GLY A 264 2.10 9.64 12.89
CA GLY A 264 1.40 8.58 13.60
C GLY A 264 0.90 8.97 15.00
N THR A 265 0.84 10.27 15.29
CA THR A 265 0.39 10.83 16.56
C THR A 265 0.04 12.32 16.40
N ASN A 266 -0.74 12.90 17.32
CA ASN A 266 -0.87 14.35 17.45
C ASN A 266 0.14 14.95 18.44
N TYR A 267 1.15 14.19 18.87
CA TYR A 267 2.12 14.61 19.88
C TYR A 267 3.55 14.25 19.49
N PRO A 268 4.43 15.24 19.21
CA PRO A 268 4.13 16.67 19.08
C PRO A 268 3.23 16.97 17.87
N ASP A 269 2.33 17.95 18.00
CA ASP A 269 1.51 18.43 16.89
C ASP A 269 2.29 19.50 16.12
N TYR A 270 2.75 19.16 14.93
CA TYR A 270 3.47 20.09 14.05
C TYR A 270 2.57 20.59 12.93
N VAL A 271 2.75 21.86 12.57
CA VAL A 271 2.03 22.51 11.47
C VAL A 271 2.38 21.84 10.12
N TYR A 272 3.65 21.45 9.95
CA TYR A 272 4.16 20.71 8.80
C TYR A 272 4.68 19.34 9.23
N SER A 273 4.83 18.41 8.29
CA SER A 273 5.23 17.05 8.64
C SER A 273 6.64 17.01 9.25
N GLY A 274 6.71 16.84 10.57
CA GLY A 274 7.96 16.78 11.34
C GLY A 274 8.51 18.11 11.86
N SER A 275 7.90 19.26 11.55
CA SER A 275 8.45 20.57 11.97
C SER A 275 7.41 21.69 11.91
N ASN A 276 7.59 22.75 12.70
CA ASN A 276 6.85 24.01 12.55
C ASN A 276 7.50 24.97 11.53
N VAL A 277 8.61 24.57 10.91
CA VAL A 277 9.36 25.38 9.94
C VAL A 277 9.36 24.67 8.58
N LEU A 278 8.46 25.04 7.68
CA LEU A 278 8.30 24.40 6.37
C LEU A 278 9.60 24.28 5.58
N ASN A 279 10.48 25.30 5.63
CA ASN A 279 11.75 25.28 4.90
C ASN A 279 12.66 24.08 5.26
N THR A 280 12.46 23.46 6.44
CA THR A 280 13.23 22.30 6.88
C THR A 280 12.72 20.97 6.31
N VAL A 281 11.40 20.87 6.09
CA VAL A 281 10.71 19.60 5.79
C VAL A 281 10.02 19.58 4.43
N GLY A 282 9.95 20.72 3.72
CA GLY A 282 9.15 20.85 2.52
C GLY A 282 9.70 21.77 1.45
N TRP A 283 9.31 21.48 0.21
CA TRP A 283 9.55 22.31 -0.96
C TRP A 283 8.29 23.09 -1.32
N TYR A 284 8.37 24.42 -1.27
CA TYR A 284 7.25 25.32 -1.50
C TYR A 284 7.76 26.59 -2.20
N VAL A 285 6.87 27.52 -2.55
CA VAL A 285 7.24 28.70 -3.36
C VAL A 285 8.40 29.50 -2.78
N GLY A 286 8.53 29.56 -1.45
CA GLY A 286 9.55 30.35 -0.77
C GLY A 286 10.96 29.78 -0.82
N ASN A 287 11.15 28.53 -1.25
CA ASN A 287 12.48 27.89 -1.31
C ASN A 287 12.74 27.08 -2.58
N ASN A 288 11.91 27.21 -3.61
CA ASN A 288 11.97 26.38 -4.81
C ASN A 288 12.56 27.12 -6.02
N THR A 289 13.84 27.52 -5.93
CA THR A 289 14.58 28.10 -7.07
C THR A 289 15.77 27.20 -7.44
N PRO A 290 15.96 26.83 -8.73
CA PRO A 290 15.02 27.05 -9.84
C PRO A 290 13.69 26.31 -9.63
N TYR A 291 12.64 26.86 -10.22
CA TYR A 291 11.28 26.35 -10.09
C TYR A 291 11.14 24.94 -10.67
N GLY A 292 10.52 24.06 -9.88
CA GLY A 292 10.18 22.69 -10.26
C GLY A 292 10.10 21.74 -9.07
N VAL A 293 9.54 20.58 -9.35
CA VAL A 293 9.58 19.38 -8.52
C VAL A 293 11.04 19.08 -8.15
N LYS A 294 11.25 18.52 -6.96
CA LYS A 294 12.58 18.12 -6.45
C LYS A 294 12.62 16.61 -6.27
N ALA A 295 13.83 16.06 -6.31
CA ALA A 295 14.02 14.65 -6.02
C ALA A 295 13.50 14.33 -4.60
N VAL A 296 12.83 13.19 -4.46
CA VAL A 296 12.25 12.77 -3.19
C VAL A 296 13.32 12.65 -2.11
N GLY A 297 12.95 12.91 -0.85
CA GLY A 297 13.83 12.72 0.30
C GLY A 297 14.95 13.75 0.45
N THR A 298 14.87 14.89 -0.25
CA THR A 298 15.91 15.94 -0.19
C THR A 298 15.69 16.97 0.91
N LYS A 299 14.53 16.94 1.57
CA LYS A 299 14.24 17.66 2.83
C LYS A 299 14.20 16.69 4.01
N ALA A 300 14.23 17.22 5.23
CA ALA A 300 14.17 16.38 6.42
C ALA A 300 12.83 15.62 6.48
N PRO A 301 12.83 14.35 6.93
CA PRO A 301 11.61 13.59 7.13
C PRO A 301 10.89 14.02 8.41
N ASN A 302 9.68 13.51 8.60
CA ASN A 302 9.08 13.43 9.92
C ASN A 302 9.76 12.36 10.80
N HIS A 303 9.31 12.21 12.05
CA HIS A 303 9.95 11.31 13.01
C HIS A 303 9.76 9.80 12.69
N LEU A 304 8.93 9.46 11.70
CA LEU A 304 8.80 8.12 11.15
C LEU A 304 9.72 7.86 9.95
N GLY A 305 10.47 8.88 9.50
CA GLY A 305 11.31 8.77 8.30
C GLY A 305 10.53 8.96 6.98
N ILE A 306 9.31 9.50 7.03
CA ILE A 306 8.51 9.81 5.83
C ILE A 306 8.84 11.23 5.38
N HIS A 307 9.15 11.38 4.09
CA HIS A 307 9.55 12.64 3.47
C HIS A 307 8.43 13.23 2.62
N ASP A 308 8.56 14.53 2.34
CA ASP A 308 7.79 15.26 1.34
C ASP A 308 6.26 15.22 1.57
N MET A 309 5.82 14.98 2.82
CA MET A 309 4.39 15.09 3.20
C MET A 309 3.93 16.55 3.31
N SER A 310 4.83 17.53 3.13
CA SER A 310 4.53 18.95 3.09
C SER A 310 5.28 19.58 1.90
N GLY A 311 4.58 19.93 0.83
CA GLY A 311 5.15 20.46 -0.39
C GLY A 311 5.65 19.39 -1.35
N ASN A 312 6.53 19.78 -2.28
CA ASN A 312 6.90 19.03 -3.47
C ASN A 312 5.70 18.81 -4.41
N LEU A 313 4.90 17.76 -4.29
CA LEU A 313 3.65 17.59 -5.04
C LEU A 313 2.44 17.46 -4.11
N TRP A 314 1.28 17.89 -4.62
CA TRP A 314 0.03 17.36 -4.09
C TRP A 314 -0.02 15.86 -4.29
N GLU A 315 -0.63 15.16 -3.34
CA GLU A 315 -0.75 13.71 -3.41
C GLU A 315 -2.22 13.28 -3.37
N TYR A 316 -2.67 12.59 -4.42
CA TYR A 316 -4.00 12.00 -4.43
C TYR A 316 -4.19 11.00 -3.28
N CYS A 317 -5.37 11.03 -2.67
CA CYS A 317 -5.88 10.00 -1.77
C CYS A 317 -7.03 9.23 -2.44
N TRP A 318 -7.45 8.14 -1.81
CA TRP A 318 -8.61 7.35 -2.27
C TRP A 318 -9.92 8.15 -2.26
N ASP A 319 -10.11 8.96 -1.22
CA ASP A 319 -11.38 9.54 -0.80
C ASP A 319 -11.98 10.54 -1.80
N TRP A 320 -13.31 10.61 -1.81
CA TRP A 320 -14.03 11.74 -2.40
C TRP A 320 -13.92 12.97 -1.49
N PHE A 321 -13.77 14.16 -2.09
CA PHE A 321 -13.76 15.44 -1.38
C PHE A 321 -15.17 15.76 -0.87
N THR A 322 -15.39 15.49 0.40
CA THR A 322 -16.63 15.79 1.13
C THR A 322 -16.32 16.44 2.47
N PRO A 323 -17.27 17.23 3.03
CA PRO A 323 -17.11 17.78 4.38
C PRO A 323 -16.81 16.70 5.40
N TYR A 324 -16.00 17.02 6.42
CA TYR A 324 -15.77 16.08 7.51
C TYR A 324 -17.07 15.90 8.32
N PRO A 325 -17.38 14.65 8.74
CA PRO A 325 -18.45 14.43 9.69
C PRO A 325 -18.01 14.93 11.07
N ALA A 326 -18.98 15.28 11.92
CA ALA A 326 -18.71 15.67 13.30
C ALA A 326 -18.49 14.48 14.25
N GLU A 327 -18.76 13.26 13.78
CA GLU A 327 -18.74 12.03 14.57
C GLU A 327 -17.42 11.27 14.41
N ASP A 328 -17.06 10.50 15.44
CA ASP A 328 -15.86 9.66 15.44
C ASP A 328 -15.93 8.61 14.30
N GLN A 329 -14.81 8.40 13.62
CA GLN A 329 -14.72 7.46 12.49
C GLN A 329 -13.76 6.30 12.78
N VAL A 330 -14.02 5.15 12.17
CA VAL A 330 -13.12 3.99 12.16
C VAL A 330 -12.83 3.62 10.71
N ASN A 331 -11.56 3.67 10.31
CA ASN A 331 -11.10 3.43 8.92
C ASN A 331 -11.94 4.15 7.84
N PRO A 332 -12.12 5.48 7.93
CA PRO A 332 -12.94 6.22 6.98
C PRO A 332 -12.37 6.12 5.56
N LEU A 333 -13.28 5.97 4.59
CA LEU A 333 -12.98 5.91 3.14
C LEU A 333 -13.55 7.10 2.37
N GLY A 334 -13.93 8.15 3.11
CA GLY A 334 -14.58 9.35 2.59
C GLY A 334 -16.06 9.13 2.29
N GLY A 335 -16.69 10.15 1.73
CA GLY A 335 -18.09 10.06 1.30
C GLY A 335 -18.29 9.03 0.18
N PRO A 336 -19.51 8.45 0.02
CA PRO A 336 -19.77 7.39 -0.96
C PRO A 336 -19.71 7.86 -2.42
N THR A 337 -19.87 9.17 -2.66
CA THR A 337 -19.82 9.79 -4.00
C THR A 337 -19.24 11.20 -3.90
N GLY A 338 -18.70 11.70 -5.01
CA GLY A 338 -18.17 13.05 -5.08
C GLY A 338 -17.91 13.54 -6.51
N ILE A 339 -17.57 14.82 -6.59
CA ILE A 339 -17.15 15.50 -7.82
C ILE A 339 -15.63 15.44 -7.96
N HIS A 340 -14.92 15.62 -6.85
CA HIS A 340 -13.47 15.70 -6.78
C HIS A 340 -12.88 14.65 -5.84
N ARG A 341 -11.67 14.17 -6.14
CA ARG A 341 -10.87 13.32 -5.24
C ARG A 341 -10.00 14.20 -4.36
N ILE A 342 -9.78 13.75 -3.14
CA ILE A 342 -8.90 14.43 -2.19
C ILE A 342 -7.46 14.41 -2.69
N ALA A 343 -6.78 15.54 -2.52
CA ALA A 343 -5.33 15.62 -2.51
C ALA A 343 -4.83 16.35 -1.26
N ARG A 344 -3.61 15.98 -0.84
CA ARG A 344 -2.98 16.43 0.42
C ARG A 344 -1.54 16.93 0.22
N GLY A 345 -1.06 17.75 1.15
CA GLY A 345 0.36 18.13 1.28
C GLY A 345 0.81 19.42 0.58
N GLY A 346 0.09 19.92 -0.42
CA GLY A 346 0.52 21.09 -1.20
C GLY A 346 1.69 20.78 -2.15
N TYR A 347 1.98 21.69 -3.09
CA TYR A 347 3.08 21.50 -4.05
C TYR A 347 4.10 22.65 -4.06
N TRP A 348 5.16 22.49 -4.84
CA TRP A 348 6.34 23.36 -4.89
C TRP A 348 6.11 24.85 -5.26
N LEU A 349 4.94 25.27 -5.77
CA LEU A 349 4.55 26.69 -5.93
C LEU A 349 3.50 27.16 -4.94
N ASN A 350 3.04 26.32 -4.02
CA ASN A 350 2.12 26.78 -3.00
C ASN A 350 2.82 27.66 -1.97
N GLN A 351 2.02 28.55 -1.38
CA GLN A 351 2.37 29.26 -0.17
C GLN A 351 2.38 28.28 1.02
N ALA A 352 3.02 28.70 2.11
CA ALA A 352 3.26 27.82 3.25
C ALA A 352 1.95 27.34 3.91
N ASP A 353 0.91 28.16 3.94
CA ASP A 353 -0.39 27.85 4.50
C ASP A 353 -1.08 26.64 3.86
N VAL A 354 -0.80 26.37 2.59
CA VAL A 354 -1.37 25.24 1.84
C VAL A 354 -0.59 23.93 2.05
N CYS A 355 0.65 24.01 2.58
CA CYS A 355 1.50 22.84 2.81
C CYS A 355 1.33 22.21 4.22
N GLN A 356 0.34 22.67 4.98
CA GLN A 356 0.08 22.19 6.35
C GLN A 356 -0.50 20.78 6.35
N VAL A 357 -0.20 20.00 7.39
CA VAL A 357 -0.56 18.57 7.46
C VAL A 357 -2.06 18.30 7.39
N HIS A 358 -2.90 19.28 7.77
CA HIS A 358 -4.36 19.18 7.76
C HIS A 358 -5.01 19.75 6.50
N HIS A 359 -4.27 20.48 5.65
CA HIS A 359 -4.87 21.17 4.51
C HIS A 359 -5.25 20.16 3.41
N ARG A 360 -6.45 20.32 2.86
CA ARG A 360 -7.05 19.41 1.87
C ARG A 360 -7.57 20.19 0.67
N SER A 361 -7.50 19.58 -0.50
CA SER A 361 -8.08 20.14 -1.71
C SER A 361 -8.70 19.06 -2.59
N GLY A 362 -9.63 19.45 -3.45
CA GLY A 362 -10.36 18.56 -4.34
C GLY A 362 -9.95 18.76 -5.80
N TYR A 363 -9.59 17.68 -6.49
CA TYR A 363 -9.25 17.71 -7.92
C TYR A 363 -10.04 16.70 -8.75
N TRP A 364 -10.12 16.94 -10.06
CA TRP A 364 -10.72 16.00 -11.00
C TRP A 364 -9.94 14.67 -11.01
N ASP A 365 -10.65 13.57 -11.20
CA ASP A 365 -10.14 12.19 -11.16
C ASP A 365 -9.51 11.72 -12.48
N TYR A 366 -9.74 12.45 -13.57
CA TYR A 366 -9.27 12.13 -14.92
C TYR A 366 -8.15 13.04 -15.45
N THR A 367 -7.77 14.08 -14.71
CA THR A 367 -6.73 15.03 -15.15
C THR A 367 -5.40 14.76 -14.47
N GLY A 368 -4.32 14.71 -15.25
CA GLY A 368 -2.96 14.85 -14.73
C GLY A 368 -2.54 16.31 -14.71
N SER A 369 -1.67 16.69 -13.78
CA SER A 369 -1.08 18.04 -13.73
C SER A 369 0.34 18.01 -13.18
N TYR A 370 1.12 19.06 -13.46
CA TYR A 370 2.53 19.13 -13.05
C TYR A 370 2.76 19.35 -11.55
N TRP A 371 1.68 19.61 -10.82
CA TRP A 371 1.65 19.79 -9.38
C TRP A 371 1.07 18.60 -8.62
N MET A 372 0.72 17.52 -9.32
CA MET A 372 -0.04 16.39 -8.75
C MET A 372 0.67 15.07 -8.97
N GLY A 373 0.92 14.35 -7.88
CA GLY A 373 1.49 13.01 -7.81
C GLY A 373 0.72 12.15 -6.81
N PHE A 374 1.40 11.18 -6.19
CA PHE A 374 0.84 10.29 -5.17
C PHE A 374 1.94 9.49 -4.49
N ARG A 375 1.62 8.91 -3.32
CA ARG A 375 2.38 7.82 -2.71
C ARG A 375 1.53 6.58 -2.55
N LEU A 376 2.19 5.44 -2.38
CA LEU A 376 1.53 4.15 -2.20
C LEU A 376 1.25 3.86 -0.72
N ALA A 377 0.18 3.13 -0.48
CA ALA A 377 -0.13 2.45 0.76
C ALA A 377 -0.48 0.98 0.49
N LYS A 378 -0.48 0.17 1.56
CA LYS A 378 -0.91 -1.23 1.57
C LYS A 378 -1.70 -1.50 2.83
N SER A 379 -2.73 -2.33 2.73
CA SER A 379 -3.36 -2.91 3.91
C SER A 379 -2.45 -3.97 4.52
N LEU A 380 -2.42 -4.05 5.86
CA LEU A 380 -1.77 -5.14 6.59
C LEU A 380 -2.86 -6.09 7.07
N ASN A 381 -2.86 -7.31 6.53
CA ASN A 381 -3.80 -8.35 6.90
C ASN A 381 -3.18 -9.16 8.05
N TYR A 382 -3.70 -8.98 9.25
CA TYR A 382 -3.35 -9.78 10.43
C TYR A 382 -4.33 -10.93 10.62
#